data_AF-A0A090VJX8-F1
#
_entry.id   AF-A0A090VJX8-F1
#
_cell.length_a   1.000
_cell.length_b   1.000
_cell.length_c   1.000
_cell.angle_alpha   90.00
_cell.angle_beta   90.00
_cell.angle_gamma   90.00
#
_symmetry.space_group_name_H-M   'P 1'
#
loop_
_entity.id
_entity.type
_entity.pdbx_description
1 polymer ?
#
loop_
_entity_poly.entity_id
_entity_poly.type
_entity_poly.pdbx_seq_one_letter_code
_entity_poly.pdbx_strand_id
1 'polypeptide(L)'
;MYRACLITLAGLHLIFKKYNYLFSFVLFTLGCLCFISEPLYRSIDLPNTPLVLANYITTKNGSVFTILPWIGYSFFGAFLSTVFFRHLHRKHFELIAIITFFATGFFLIFQSSPMLIRLYLLTDIELLKQSAYYNYLFTRLGDTLILFGVFYCLERFLRQSIITRIGEKTLSIYVIHFIILYGSFTGLGLNRFFRKSLDPTQAVLGAIVFIMVVCFIAFYYAKTNAFIYNLIRKLSGKFKN
;
A
#
# COMPACT_ATOMS: atom_id res chain seq x y z
N MET A 1 5.21 9.94 -3.86
CA MET A 1 5.56 8.71 -3.11
C MET A 1 5.73 7.47 -3.99
N TYR A 2 4.68 6.95 -4.64
CA TYR A 2 4.72 5.66 -5.37
C TYR A 2 5.86 5.51 -6.39
N ARG A 3 6.10 6.53 -7.22
CA ARG A 3 7.19 6.50 -8.21
C ARG A 3 8.58 6.39 -7.55
N ALA A 4 8.78 7.09 -6.43
CA ALA A 4 10.04 7.02 -5.69
C ALA A 4 10.28 5.62 -5.11
N CYS A 5 9.24 5.01 -4.52
CA CYS A 5 9.33 3.64 -4.00
C CYS A 5 9.67 2.63 -5.12
N LEU A 6 9.05 2.78 -6.30
CA LEU A 6 9.31 1.91 -7.44
C LEU A 6 10.76 2.05 -7.96
N ILE A 7 11.27 3.27 -8.04
CA ILE A 7 12.66 3.53 -8.44
C ILE A 7 13.63 2.90 -7.43
N THR A 8 13.38 3.07 -6.12
CA THR A 8 14.22 2.46 -5.08
C THR A 8 14.22 0.93 -5.17
N LEU A 9 13.04 0.31 -5.33
CA LEU A 9 12.93 -1.14 -5.48
C LEU A 9 13.62 -1.65 -6.76
N ALA A 10 13.47 -0.94 -7.88
CA ALA A 10 14.14 -1.29 -9.12
C ALA A 10 15.66 -1.17 -9.00
N GLY A 11 16.16 -0.10 -8.36
CA GLY A 11 17.58 0.08 -8.08
C GLY A 11 18.15 -1.05 -7.23
N LEU A 12 17.49 -1.40 -6.11
CA LEU A 12 17.90 -2.53 -5.27
C LEU A 12 17.86 -3.85 -6.06
N HIS A 13 16.84 -4.08 -6.87
CA HIS A 13 16.76 -5.29 -7.69
C HIS A 13 17.93 -5.40 -8.68
N LEU A 14 18.32 -4.30 -9.33
CA LEU A 14 19.46 -4.28 -10.24
C LEU A 14 20.77 -4.63 -9.53
N ILE A 15 20.98 -4.11 -8.32
CA ILE A 15 22.18 -4.36 -7.51
C ILE A 15 22.25 -5.84 -7.09
N PHE A 16 21.14 -6.40 -6.61
CA PHE A 16 21.10 -7.75 -6.03
C PHE A 16 20.59 -8.83 -6.97
N LYS A 17 20.45 -8.56 -8.28
CA LYS A 17 19.86 -9.47 -9.28
C LYS A 17 20.47 -10.88 -9.29
N LYS A 18 21.77 -10.99 -8.97
CA LYS A 18 22.49 -12.27 -8.91
C LYS A 18 22.29 -13.04 -7.60
N TYR A 19 21.88 -12.37 -6.53
CA TYR A 19 21.83 -12.92 -5.17
C TYR A 19 20.41 -12.82 -4.60
N ASN A 20 19.49 -13.65 -5.10
CA ASN A 20 18.06 -13.56 -4.77
C ASN A 20 17.73 -13.76 -3.28
N TYR A 21 18.52 -14.55 -2.54
CA TYR A 21 18.36 -14.72 -1.09
C TYR A 21 18.81 -13.48 -0.34
N LEU A 22 19.99 -12.94 -0.68
CA LEU A 22 20.50 -11.69 -0.12
C LEU A 22 19.55 -10.53 -0.38
N PHE A 23 19.01 -10.44 -1.60
CA PHE A 23 17.99 -9.44 -1.95
C PHE A 23 16.78 -9.49 -1.02
N SER A 24 16.28 -10.70 -0.74
CA SER A 24 15.11 -10.90 0.14
C SER A 24 15.44 -10.48 1.58
N PHE A 25 16.62 -10.86 2.08
CA PHE A 25 17.11 -10.48 3.40
C PHE A 25 17.30 -8.96 3.55
N VAL A 26 17.87 -8.30 2.54
CA VAL A 26 18.03 -6.85 2.50
C VAL A 26 16.68 -6.15 2.54
N LEU A 27 15.70 -6.59 1.73
CA LEU A 27 14.36 -6.00 1.74
C LEU A 27 13.67 -6.13 3.09
N PHE A 28 13.72 -7.32 3.70
CA PHE A 28 13.16 -7.54 5.05
C PHE A 28 13.82 -6.62 6.09
N THR A 29 15.16 -6.56 6.07
CA THR A 29 15.93 -5.73 7.00
C THR A 29 15.62 -4.24 6.83
N LEU A 30 15.57 -3.74 5.59
CA LEU A 30 15.19 -2.36 5.31
C LEU A 30 13.76 -2.05 5.75
N GLY A 31 12.81 -2.97 5.56
CA GLY A 31 11.44 -2.85 6.08
C GLY A 31 11.41 -2.68 7.60
N CYS A 32 12.11 -3.55 8.33
CA CYS A 32 12.23 -3.47 9.79
C CYS A 32 12.91 -2.17 10.23
N LEU A 33 14.04 -1.81 9.61
CA LEU A 33 14.76 -0.57 9.94
C LEU A 33 13.89 0.66 9.71
N CYS A 34 13.16 0.73 8.60
CA CYS A 34 12.20 1.80 8.35
C CYS A 34 11.19 1.90 9.50
N PHE A 35 10.57 0.79 9.91
CA PHE A 35 9.54 0.82 10.95
C PHE A 35 10.09 1.17 12.34
N ILE A 36 11.23 0.59 12.71
CA ILE A 36 11.87 0.87 14.01
C ILE A 36 12.33 2.34 14.09
N SER A 37 12.80 2.90 12.98
CA SER A 37 13.27 4.30 12.93
C SER A 37 12.17 5.35 12.81
N GLU A 38 10.89 4.96 12.81
CA GLU A 38 9.77 5.92 12.73
C GLU A 38 9.81 7.07 13.74
N PRO A 39 10.17 6.84 15.02
CA PRO A 39 10.32 7.93 15.98
C PRO A 39 11.32 9.00 15.56
N LEU A 40 12.35 8.66 14.78
CA LEU A 40 13.38 9.60 14.34
C LEU A 40 12.88 10.62 13.32
N TYR A 41 11.90 10.24 12.49
CA TYR A 41 11.42 11.10 11.40
C TYR A 41 9.99 11.64 11.59
N ARG A 42 9.29 11.24 12.64
CA ARG A 42 7.94 11.74 12.95
C ARG A 42 7.88 13.26 13.08
N SER A 43 8.90 13.86 13.70
CA SER A 43 8.97 15.31 13.97
C SER A 43 10.09 16.02 13.19
N ILE A 44 10.59 15.43 12.09
CA ILE A 44 11.63 16.07 11.28
C ILE A 44 11.09 17.35 10.64
N ASP A 45 11.86 18.41 10.81
CA ASP A 45 11.66 19.69 10.16
C ASP A 45 12.81 19.98 9.21
N LEU A 46 12.49 20.49 8.01
CA LEU A 46 13.43 20.73 6.93
C LEU A 46 13.24 22.16 6.39
N PRO A 47 13.56 23.20 7.19
CA PRO A 47 13.25 24.60 6.86
C PRO A 47 14.00 25.09 5.61
N ASN A 48 15.20 24.57 5.36
CA ASN A 48 16.08 25.02 4.26
C ASN A 48 15.96 24.14 2.99
N THR A 49 14.99 23.22 2.95
CA THR A 49 14.82 22.30 1.82
C THR A 49 13.72 22.81 0.88
N PRO A 50 13.90 22.75 -0.46
CA PRO A 50 12.83 23.09 -1.39
C PRO A 50 11.53 22.37 -1.04
N LEU A 51 10.41 23.10 -1.04
CA LEU A 51 9.11 22.60 -0.59
C LEU A 51 8.71 21.27 -1.25
N VAL A 52 9.03 21.12 -2.53
CA VAL A 52 8.79 19.89 -3.30
C VAL A 52 9.46 18.69 -2.64
N LEU A 53 10.73 18.82 -2.23
CA LEU A 53 11.48 17.74 -1.58
C LEU A 53 11.08 17.57 -0.12
N ALA A 54 10.86 18.68 0.60
CA ALA A 54 10.40 18.65 1.98
C ALA A 54 9.11 17.83 2.13
N ASN A 55 8.16 17.96 1.20
CA ASN A 55 6.89 17.24 1.21
C ASN A 55 7.02 15.71 1.03
N TYR A 56 8.16 15.20 0.57
CA TYR A 56 8.41 13.76 0.54
C TYR A 56 8.95 13.22 1.86
N ILE A 57 9.41 14.06 2.78
CA ILE A 57 10.11 13.65 4.00
C ILE A 57 9.33 14.07 5.25
N THR A 58 8.82 15.30 5.30
CA THR A 58 8.11 15.84 6.47
C THR A 58 6.61 16.02 6.20
N THR A 59 5.81 15.84 7.26
CA THR A 59 4.36 16.08 7.28
C THR A 59 4.01 17.52 7.66
N LYS A 60 5.00 18.35 8.06
CA LYS A 60 4.79 19.72 8.55
C LYS A 60 4.04 20.64 7.57
N ASN A 61 4.24 20.43 6.28
CA ASN A 61 3.59 21.19 5.20
C ASN A 61 2.22 20.62 4.78
N GLY A 62 1.63 19.71 5.56
CA GLY A 62 0.36 19.05 5.25
C GLY A 62 0.46 17.84 4.32
N SER A 63 1.68 17.37 4.02
CA SER A 63 1.88 16.16 3.21
C SER A 63 1.47 14.92 4.00
N VAL A 64 0.51 14.16 3.47
CA VAL A 64 0.05 12.88 4.04
C VAL A 64 0.84 11.69 3.47
N PHE A 65 1.54 11.88 2.34
CA PHE A 65 2.22 10.83 1.58
C PHE A 65 3.74 11.02 1.53
N THR A 66 4.37 11.07 2.70
CA THR A 66 5.84 11.02 2.83
C THR A 66 6.38 9.65 2.36
N ILE A 67 7.66 9.55 2.06
CA ILE A 67 8.30 8.27 1.71
C ILE A 67 8.50 7.42 2.96
N LEU A 68 9.00 8.02 4.04
CA LEU A 68 9.14 7.40 5.35
C LEU A 68 7.90 7.75 6.19
N PRO A 69 7.29 6.79 6.91
CA PRO A 69 7.68 5.37 7.08
C PRO A 69 7.24 4.45 5.94
N TRP A 70 6.38 4.94 5.04
CA TRP A 70 5.52 4.12 4.19
C TRP A 70 6.26 3.19 3.21
N ILE A 71 7.48 3.54 2.79
CA ILE A 71 8.34 2.70 1.96
C ILE A 71 8.65 1.35 2.62
N GLY A 72 8.60 1.26 3.95
CA GLY A 72 8.77 0.00 4.68
C GLY A 72 7.76 -1.07 4.25
N TYR A 73 6.49 -0.70 4.02
CA TYR A 73 5.48 -1.60 3.48
C TYR A 73 5.81 -2.07 2.05
N SER A 74 6.40 -1.19 1.24
CA SER A 74 6.85 -1.57 -0.11
C SER A 74 8.02 -2.56 -0.05
N PHE A 75 8.92 -2.42 0.91
CA PHE A 75 9.99 -3.41 1.14
C PHE A 75 9.45 -4.76 1.60
N PHE A 76 8.51 -4.79 2.56
CA PHE A 76 7.85 -6.04 2.98
C PHE A 76 7.07 -6.70 1.84
N GLY A 77 6.34 -5.92 1.03
CA GLY A 77 5.64 -6.43 -0.15
C GLY A 77 6.60 -7.01 -1.19
N ALA A 78 7.72 -6.34 -1.45
CA ALA A 78 8.76 -6.84 -2.36
C ALA A 78 9.41 -8.12 -1.81
N PHE A 79 9.71 -8.18 -0.52
CA PHE A 79 10.20 -9.38 0.16
C PHE A 79 9.21 -10.54 0.03
N LEU A 80 7.92 -10.29 0.26
CA LEU A 80 6.90 -11.32 0.14
C LEU A 80 6.81 -11.85 -1.30
N SER A 81 6.91 -10.96 -2.28
CA SER A 81 6.94 -11.31 -3.71
C SER A 81 8.11 -12.25 -4.05
N THR A 82 9.31 -12.02 -3.50
CA THR A 82 10.44 -12.92 -3.75
C THR A 82 10.25 -14.30 -3.13
N VAL A 83 9.61 -14.38 -1.96
CA VAL A 83 9.26 -15.65 -1.30
C VAL A 83 8.24 -16.42 -2.14
N PHE A 84 7.17 -15.74 -2.58
CA PHE A 84 6.12 -16.33 -3.43
C PHE A 84 6.70 -16.83 -4.74
N PHE A 85 7.41 -15.98 -5.49
CA PHE A 85 7.98 -16.36 -6.78
C PHE A 85 8.89 -17.60 -6.70
N ARG A 86 9.59 -17.78 -5.57
CA ARG A 86 10.51 -18.91 -5.38
C ARG A 86 9.81 -20.21 -5.00
N HIS A 87 8.72 -20.15 -4.24
CA HIS A 87 8.15 -21.34 -3.60
C HIS A 87 6.73 -21.69 -4.07
N LEU A 88 6.09 -20.85 -4.89
CA LEU A 88 4.71 -21.06 -5.37
C LEU A 88 4.49 -22.42 -6.05
N HIS A 89 5.53 -22.98 -6.69
CA HIS A 89 5.44 -24.28 -7.36
C HIS A 89 5.46 -25.50 -6.42
N ARG A 90 5.68 -25.30 -5.11
CA ARG A 90 5.73 -26.40 -4.13
C ARG A 90 4.30 -26.85 -3.76
N LYS A 91 4.06 -28.16 -3.72
CA LYS A 91 2.74 -28.76 -3.52
C LYS A 91 1.96 -28.24 -2.29
N HIS A 92 2.64 -27.94 -1.19
CA HIS A 92 2.01 -27.48 0.05
C HIS A 92 2.20 -25.97 0.30
N PHE A 93 2.66 -25.21 -0.70
CA PHE A 93 2.96 -23.80 -0.51
C PHE A 93 1.74 -22.99 -0.06
N GLU A 94 0.57 -23.25 -0.64
CA GLU A 94 -0.66 -22.51 -0.32
C GLU A 94 -1.00 -22.60 1.18
N LEU A 95 -1.09 -23.81 1.71
CA LEU A 95 -1.36 -24.06 3.13
C LEU A 95 -0.28 -23.44 4.03
N ILE A 96 1.00 -23.62 3.68
CA ILE A 96 2.11 -23.08 4.46
C ILE A 96 2.06 -21.55 4.48
N ALA A 97 1.79 -20.91 3.35
CA ALA A 97 1.69 -19.46 3.26
C ALA A 97 0.50 -18.92 4.06
N ILE A 98 -0.67 -19.58 4.01
CA ILE A 98 -1.83 -19.22 4.84
C ILE A 98 -1.47 -19.27 6.33
N ILE A 99 -0.91 -20.40 6.78
CA ILE A 99 -0.51 -20.57 8.20
C ILE A 99 0.53 -19.51 8.58
N THR A 100 1.52 -19.27 7.72
CA THR A 100 2.56 -18.27 7.96
C THR A 100 1.98 -16.87 8.05
N PHE A 101 1.01 -16.51 7.21
CA PHE A 101 0.32 -15.22 7.24
C PHE A 101 -0.46 -15.01 8.53
N PHE A 102 -1.22 -16.01 8.97
CA PHE A 102 -1.94 -15.92 10.24
C PHE A 102 -0.98 -15.88 11.44
N ALA A 103 0.00 -16.78 11.50
CA ALA A 103 0.97 -16.83 12.59
C ALA A 103 1.78 -15.53 12.70
N THR A 104 2.34 -15.06 11.58
CA THR A 104 3.11 -13.81 11.54
C THR A 104 2.21 -12.60 11.79
N GLY A 105 0.99 -12.58 11.23
CA GLY A 105 0.03 -11.51 11.44
C GLY A 105 -0.33 -11.34 12.91
N PHE A 106 -0.73 -12.43 13.59
CA PHE A 106 -1.04 -12.39 15.02
C PHE A 106 0.17 -12.06 15.88
N PHE A 107 1.34 -12.58 15.52
CA PHE A 107 2.59 -12.21 16.18
C PHE A 107 2.84 -10.70 16.07
N LEU A 108 2.68 -10.11 14.88
CA LEU A 108 2.89 -8.68 14.68
C LEU A 108 1.85 -7.83 15.41
N ILE A 109 0.59 -8.26 15.48
CA ILE A 109 -0.47 -7.52 16.18
C ILE A 109 -0.25 -7.55 17.69
N PHE A 110 0.03 -8.72 18.27
CA PHE A 110 0.01 -8.89 19.72
C PHE A 110 1.39 -8.90 20.38
N GLN A 111 2.43 -9.36 19.67
CA GLN A 111 3.74 -9.62 20.26
C GLN A 111 4.88 -8.74 19.75
N SER A 112 4.67 -7.95 18.70
CA SER A 112 5.72 -7.05 18.21
C SER A 112 6.13 -5.98 19.24
N SER A 113 5.18 -5.33 19.93
CA SER A 113 5.52 -4.35 20.98
C SER A 113 6.23 -4.98 22.18
N PRO A 114 5.72 -6.08 22.79
CA PRO A 114 6.44 -6.79 23.84
C PRO A 114 7.86 -7.24 23.42
N MET A 115 8.01 -7.72 22.19
CA MET A 115 9.33 -8.10 21.64
C MET A 115 10.28 -6.90 21.59
N LEU A 116 9.82 -5.75 21.07
CA LEU A 116 10.64 -4.53 21.01
C LEU A 116 11.04 -4.03 22.41
N ILE A 117 10.15 -4.11 23.41
CA ILE A 117 10.48 -3.80 24.81
C ILE A 117 11.53 -4.77 25.37
N ARG A 118 11.40 -6.09 25.11
CA ARG A 118 12.43 -7.05 25.54
C ARG A 118 13.79 -6.76 24.91
N LEU A 119 13.82 -6.42 23.62
CA LEU A 119 15.06 -6.02 22.95
C LEU A 119 15.63 -4.73 23.55
N TYR A 120 14.79 -3.75 23.90
CA TYR A 120 15.22 -2.58 24.65
C TYR A 120 15.85 -2.96 25.99
N LEU A 121 15.20 -3.80 26.79
CA LEU A 121 15.75 -4.23 28.09
C LEU A 121 17.10 -4.96 27.98
N LEU A 122 17.40 -5.58 26.82
CA LEU A 122 18.67 -6.25 26.56
C LEU A 122 19.76 -5.34 25.98
N THR A 123 19.38 -4.28 25.25
CA THR A 123 20.31 -3.45 24.46
C THR A 123 20.41 -2.00 24.94
N ASP A 124 19.47 -1.56 25.77
CA ASP A 124 19.26 -0.20 26.24
C ASP A 124 19.05 0.85 25.12
N ILE A 125 18.63 0.40 23.92
CA ILE A 125 18.38 1.29 22.78
C ILE A 125 16.99 1.94 22.90
N GLU A 126 16.93 3.20 23.33
CA GLU A 126 15.67 3.93 23.56
C GLU A 126 14.75 3.98 22.31
N LEU A 127 15.32 3.96 21.11
CA LEU A 127 14.56 3.92 19.86
C LEU A 127 13.60 2.71 19.79
N LEU A 128 14.02 1.55 20.29
CA LEU A 128 13.19 0.34 20.33
C LEU A 128 11.98 0.54 21.24
N LYS A 129 12.17 1.17 22.40
CA LYS A 129 11.10 1.49 23.34
C LYS A 129 10.12 2.52 22.78
N GLN A 130 10.62 3.57 22.13
CA GLN A 130 9.76 4.56 21.47
C GLN A 130 8.94 3.94 20.33
N SER A 131 9.57 3.08 19.52
CA SER A 131 8.89 2.33 18.48
C SER A 131 7.84 1.38 19.06
N ALA A 132 8.12 0.70 20.18
CA ALA A 132 7.19 -0.21 20.86
C ALA A 132 5.93 0.50 21.38
N TYR A 133 6.08 1.70 21.97
CA TYR A 133 4.96 2.47 22.50
C TYR A 133 4.06 3.08 21.42
N TYR A 134 4.60 3.33 20.22
CA TYR A 134 3.83 3.82 19.08
C TYR A 134 3.92 2.86 17.89
N ASN A 135 3.66 1.59 18.16
CA ASN A 135 3.88 0.52 17.20
C ASN A 135 2.71 0.29 16.22
N TYR A 136 2.27 1.35 15.55
CA TYR A 136 1.18 1.23 14.58
C TYR A 136 1.64 0.56 13.28
N LEU A 137 2.93 0.65 12.92
CA LEU A 137 3.45 0.14 11.66
C LEU A 137 3.50 -1.39 11.62
N PHE A 138 4.09 -2.03 12.63
CA PHE A 138 4.10 -3.50 12.68
C PHE A 138 2.68 -4.05 12.90
N THR A 139 1.87 -3.41 13.74
CA THR A 139 0.47 -3.83 13.96
C THR A 139 -0.34 -3.81 12.67
N ARG A 140 -0.29 -2.72 11.89
CA ARG A 140 -0.98 -2.61 10.60
C ARG A 140 -0.44 -3.56 9.54
N LEU A 141 0.86 -3.82 9.54
CA LEU A 141 1.43 -4.88 8.70
C LEU A 141 0.84 -6.24 9.10
N GLY A 142 0.69 -6.49 10.40
CA GLY A 142 0.02 -7.66 10.94
C GLY A 142 -1.41 -7.79 10.44
N ASP A 143 -2.23 -6.73 10.55
CA ASP A 143 -3.59 -6.70 10.00
C ASP A 143 -3.62 -7.03 8.50
N THR A 144 -2.65 -6.49 7.76
CA THR A 144 -2.51 -6.75 6.31
C THR A 144 -2.20 -8.22 6.03
N LEU A 145 -1.32 -8.85 6.82
CA LEU A 145 -1.00 -10.27 6.68
C LEU A 145 -2.19 -11.16 7.04
N ILE A 146 -2.95 -10.83 8.09
CA ILE A 146 -4.20 -11.54 8.43
C ILE A 146 -5.17 -11.46 7.25
N LEU A 147 -5.37 -10.26 6.68
CA LEU A 147 -6.25 -10.06 5.53
C LEU A 147 -5.76 -10.86 4.30
N PHE A 148 -4.45 -10.90 4.05
CA PHE A 148 -3.88 -11.76 3.00
C PHE A 148 -4.11 -13.24 3.27
N GLY A 149 -3.98 -13.71 4.51
CA GLY A 149 -4.34 -15.07 4.91
C GLY A 149 -5.80 -15.40 4.59
N VAL A 150 -6.73 -14.50 4.94
CA VAL A 150 -8.16 -14.64 4.64
C VAL A 150 -8.41 -14.67 3.13
N PHE A 151 -7.87 -13.72 2.37
CA PHE A 151 -8.05 -13.70 0.92
C PHE A 151 -7.44 -14.91 0.23
N TYR A 152 -6.33 -15.42 0.73
CA TYR A 152 -5.70 -16.60 0.15
C TYR A 152 -6.51 -17.87 0.46
N CYS A 153 -7.13 -17.99 1.65
CA CYS A 153 -8.13 -19.04 1.91
C CYS A 153 -9.33 -18.96 0.97
N LEU A 154 -9.77 -17.74 0.64
CA LEU A 154 -10.92 -17.49 -0.22
C LEU A 154 -10.56 -17.42 -1.70
N GLU A 155 -9.32 -17.74 -2.09
CA GLU A 155 -8.82 -17.52 -3.44
C GLU A 155 -9.71 -18.16 -4.51
N ARG A 156 -10.22 -19.38 -4.24
CA ARG A 156 -11.12 -20.10 -5.17
C ARG A 156 -12.41 -19.32 -5.47
N PHE A 157 -12.91 -18.54 -4.51
CA PHE A 157 -14.11 -17.71 -4.68
C PHE A 157 -13.78 -16.33 -5.30
N LEU A 158 -12.59 -15.80 -5.04
CA LEU A 158 -12.17 -14.48 -5.50
C LEU A 158 -11.66 -14.46 -6.95
N ARG A 159 -11.37 -15.63 -7.52
CA ARG A 159 -10.99 -15.80 -8.95
C ARG A 159 -12.10 -15.50 -9.94
N GLN A 160 -13.29 -15.09 -9.48
CA GLN A 160 -14.36 -14.59 -10.36
C GLN A 160 -13.91 -13.32 -11.08
N SER A 161 -14.13 -13.27 -12.40
CA SER A 161 -13.63 -12.21 -13.29
C SER A 161 -14.03 -10.78 -12.87
N ILE A 162 -15.20 -10.62 -12.26
CA ILE A 162 -15.70 -9.32 -11.80
C ILE A 162 -14.87 -8.82 -10.62
N ILE A 163 -14.66 -9.65 -9.59
CA ILE A 163 -13.93 -9.26 -8.37
C ILE A 163 -12.49 -8.90 -8.71
N THR A 164 -11.83 -9.71 -9.54
CA THR A 164 -10.47 -9.42 -10.02
C THR A 164 -10.42 -8.09 -10.78
N ARG A 165 -11.40 -7.83 -11.66
CA ARG A 165 -11.47 -6.58 -12.43
C ARG A 165 -11.71 -5.35 -11.54
N ILE A 166 -12.48 -5.47 -10.46
CA ILE A 166 -12.62 -4.40 -9.44
C ILE A 166 -11.25 -4.12 -8.80
N GLY A 167 -10.54 -5.18 -8.37
CA GLY A 167 -9.23 -5.08 -7.73
C GLY A 167 -8.18 -4.34 -8.58
N GLU A 168 -8.10 -4.65 -9.88
CA GLU A 168 -7.21 -3.99 -10.84
C GLU A 168 -7.51 -2.49 -11.03
N LYS A 169 -8.74 -2.05 -10.73
CA LYS A 169 -9.22 -0.68 -10.95
C LYS A 169 -9.39 0.12 -9.66
N THR A 170 -8.92 -0.39 -8.52
CA THR A 170 -9.02 0.25 -7.20
C THR A 170 -8.55 1.70 -7.18
N LEU A 171 -7.41 2.04 -7.80
CA LEU A 171 -6.94 3.42 -7.85
C LEU A 171 -7.89 4.32 -8.66
N SER A 172 -8.40 3.84 -9.79
CA SER A 172 -9.38 4.59 -10.60
C SER A 172 -10.70 4.77 -9.84
N ILE A 173 -11.18 3.70 -9.20
CA ILE A 173 -12.36 3.72 -8.33
C ILE A 173 -12.18 4.77 -7.23
N TYR A 174 -11.04 4.77 -6.54
CA TYR A 174 -10.72 5.74 -5.48
C TYR A 174 -10.76 7.18 -5.99
N VAL A 175 -10.11 7.47 -7.12
CA VAL A 175 -10.09 8.82 -7.70
C VAL A 175 -11.50 9.26 -8.09
N ILE A 176 -12.25 8.42 -8.81
CA ILE A 176 -13.62 8.74 -9.24
C ILE A 176 -14.55 8.92 -8.03
N HIS A 177 -14.44 8.05 -7.03
CA HIS A 177 -15.14 8.16 -5.75
C HIS A 177 -14.90 9.53 -5.11
N PHE A 178 -13.64 9.96 -5.04
CA PHE A 178 -13.28 11.23 -4.41
C PHE A 178 -13.78 12.45 -5.21
N ILE A 179 -13.79 12.35 -6.55
CA ILE A 179 -14.37 13.38 -7.43
C ILE A 179 -15.87 13.50 -7.20
N ILE A 180 -16.60 12.39 -7.23
CA ILE A 180 -18.06 12.41 -7.16
C ILE A 180 -18.55 12.75 -5.75
N LEU A 181 -17.98 12.13 -4.71
CA LEU A 181 -18.43 12.33 -3.34
C LEU A 181 -18.01 13.69 -2.78
N TYR A 182 -16.73 14.06 -2.94
CA TYR A 182 -16.18 15.28 -2.34
C TYR A 182 -16.05 16.45 -3.31
N GLY A 183 -16.21 16.24 -4.62
CA GLY A 183 -16.07 17.30 -5.60
C GLY A 183 -14.61 17.72 -5.78
N SER A 184 -13.65 16.80 -5.63
CA SER A 184 -12.24 17.18 -5.45
C SER A 184 -11.61 18.00 -6.59
N PHE A 185 -12.17 18.00 -7.80
CA PHE A 185 -11.73 18.85 -8.92
C PHE A 185 -12.65 20.05 -9.19
N THR A 186 -13.95 19.91 -8.92
CA THR A 186 -14.98 20.90 -9.31
C THR A 186 -15.54 21.70 -8.13
N GLY A 187 -15.24 21.30 -6.89
CA GLY A 187 -15.85 21.83 -5.66
C GLY A 187 -17.32 21.46 -5.46
N LEU A 188 -17.90 20.67 -6.38
CA LEU A 188 -19.31 20.27 -6.39
C LEU A 188 -19.42 18.76 -6.18
N GLY A 189 -19.30 18.32 -4.92
CA GLY A 189 -19.47 16.92 -4.53
C GLY A 189 -20.84 16.66 -3.91
N LEU A 190 -21.31 15.40 -3.96
CA LEU A 190 -22.56 15.00 -3.28
C LEU A 190 -22.54 15.36 -1.78
N ASN A 191 -21.37 15.31 -1.13
CA ASN A 191 -21.22 15.69 0.27
C ASN A 191 -21.60 17.16 0.54
N ARG A 192 -21.63 18.04 -0.45
CA ARG A 192 -22.11 19.41 -0.22
C ARG A 192 -23.65 19.48 -0.10
N PHE A 193 -24.35 18.60 -0.82
CA PHE A 193 -25.81 18.61 -0.92
C PHE A 193 -26.48 17.66 0.09
N PHE A 194 -25.87 16.50 0.36
CA PHE A 194 -26.49 15.41 1.11
C PHE A 194 -25.85 15.13 2.48
N ARG A 195 -24.93 16.00 2.94
CA ARG A 195 -24.23 15.77 4.21
C ARG A 195 -25.19 15.86 5.39
N LYS A 196 -25.31 14.73 6.10
CA LYS A 196 -26.15 14.55 7.29
C LYS A 196 -27.65 14.84 7.06
N SER A 197 -28.11 14.85 5.81
CA SER A 197 -29.52 15.08 5.48
C SER A 197 -30.28 13.82 5.04
N LEU A 198 -29.58 12.69 4.88
CA LEU A 198 -30.16 11.41 4.47
C LEU A 198 -30.57 10.57 5.69
N ASP A 199 -31.75 9.97 5.62
CA ASP A 199 -32.21 8.92 6.54
C ASP A 199 -31.35 7.63 6.36
N PRO A 200 -31.18 6.75 7.37
CA PRO A 200 -30.35 5.55 7.24
C PRO A 200 -30.73 4.66 6.04
N THR A 201 -32.02 4.56 5.73
CA THR A 201 -32.49 3.78 4.58
C THR A 201 -32.03 4.39 3.26
N GLN A 202 -32.18 5.71 3.11
CA GLN A 202 -31.72 6.47 1.95
C GLN A 202 -30.20 6.45 1.82
N ALA A 203 -29.47 6.48 2.94
CA ALA A 203 -28.01 6.40 2.95
C ALA A 203 -27.52 5.03 2.45
N VAL A 204 -28.15 3.93 2.87
CA VAL A 204 -27.80 2.58 2.40
C VAL A 204 -28.07 2.44 0.91
N LEU A 205 -29.27 2.82 0.44
CA LEU A 205 -29.59 2.77 -0.99
C LEU A 205 -28.67 3.68 -1.81
N GLY A 206 -28.43 4.90 -1.33
CA GLY A 206 -27.51 5.85 -1.95
C GLY A 206 -26.09 5.31 -2.06
N ALA A 207 -25.58 4.64 -1.02
CA ALA A 207 -24.26 4.02 -1.03
C ALA A 207 -24.17 2.89 -2.06
N ILE A 208 -25.19 2.03 -2.17
CA ILE A 208 -25.23 0.95 -3.17
C ILE A 208 -25.21 1.53 -4.59
N VAL A 209 -26.08 2.51 -4.88
CA VAL A 209 -26.13 3.20 -6.17
C VAL A 209 -24.80 3.87 -6.49
N PHE A 210 -24.22 4.57 -5.50
CA PHE A 210 -22.95 5.24 -5.65
C PHE A 210 -21.80 4.28 -5.98
N ILE A 211 -21.69 3.14 -5.28
CA ILE A 211 -20.69 2.11 -5.58
C ILE A 211 -20.88 1.57 -7.00
N MET A 212 -22.13 1.26 -7.41
CA MET A 212 -22.41 0.78 -8.77
C MET A 212 -21.98 1.78 -9.84
N VAL A 213 -22.29 3.08 -9.65
CA VAL A 213 -21.91 4.15 -10.57
C VAL A 213 -20.38 4.29 -10.66
N VAL A 214 -19.69 4.33 -9.51
CA VAL A 214 -18.22 4.48 -9.48
C VAL A 214 -17.54 3.28 -10.15
N CYS A 215 -17.98 2.05 -9.85
CA CYS A 215 -17.46 0.84 -10.49
C CYS A 215 -17.72 0.83 -12.01
N PHE A 216 -18.92 1.21 -12.43
CA PHE A 216 -19.27 1.33 -13.85
C PHE A 216 -18.35 2.32 -14.56
N ILE A 217 -18.21 3.55 -14.05
CA ILE A 217 -17.33 4.56 -14.65
C ILE A 217 -15.88 4.05 -14.70
N ALA A 218 -15.38 3.45 -13.61
CA ALA A 218 -14.00 2.95 -13.55
C ALA A 218 -13.71 1.86 -14.58
N PHE A 219 -14.68 0.98 -14.87
CA PHE A 219 -14.54 -0.07 -15.86
C PHE A 219 -14.50 0.45 -17.30
N TYR A 220 -15.32 1.46 -17.63
CA TYR A 220 -15.38 2.01 -18.99
C TYR A 220 -14.29 3.06 -19.25
N TYR A 221 -13.97 3.90 -18.28
CA TYR A 221 -12.98 4.97 -18.42
C TYR A 221 -11.55 4.44 -18.64
N ALA A 222 -11.18 3.34 -17.97
CA ALA A 222 -9.84 2.77 -18.10
C ALA A 222 -9.54 2.20 -19.50
N LYS A 223 -10.58 1.82 -20.27
CA LYS A 223 -10.44 1.32 -21.64
C LYS A 223 -9.98 2.44 -22.60
N THR A 224 -10.38 3.68 -22.33
CA THR A 224 -10.05 4.87 -23.12
C THR A 224 -8.57 5.25 -22.99
N ASN A 225 -7.97 5.12 -21.80
CA ASN A 225 -6.54 5.41 -21.62
C ASN A 225 -5.65 4.46 -22.43
N ALA A 226 -5.98 3.16 -22.48
CA ALA A 226 -5.24 2.20 -23.31
C ALA A 226 -5.37 2.52 -24.82
N PHE A 227 -6.55 2.98 -25.25
CA PHE A 227 -6.77 3.45 -26.62
C PHE A 227 -5.94 4.70 -26.93
N ILE A 228 -5.94 5.70 -26.04
CA ILE A 228 -5.16 6.95 -26.19
C ILE A 228 -3.65 6.65 -26.20
N TYR A 229 -3.14 5.82 -25.29
CA TYR A 229 -1.72 5.43 -25.29
C TYR A 229 -1.33 4.68 -26.56
N ASN A 230 -2.18 3.78 -27.08
CA ASN A 230 -1.94 3.11 -28.35
C ASN A 230 -1.99 4.06 -29.54
N LEU A 231 -2.86 5.07 -29.51
CA LEU A 231 -2.93 6.12 -30.54
C LEU A 231 -1.67 6.99 -30.53
N ILE A 232 -1.24 7.44 -29.34
CA ILE A 232 0.01 8.21 -29.15
C ILE A 232 1.23 7.37 -29.57
N ARG A 233 1.26 6.06 -29.26
CA ARG A 233 2.34 5.16 -29.69
C ARG A 233 2.35 4.96 -31.20
N LYS A 234 1.18 4.84 -31.85
CA LYS A 234 1.07 4.79 -33.32
C LYS A 234 1.53 6.08 -33.97
N LEU A 235 1.20 7.24 -33.40
CA LEU A 235 1.63 8.55 -33.90
C LEU A 235 3.14 8.75 -33.71
N SER A 236 3.69 8.38 -32.56
CA SER A 236 5.14 8.45 -32.29
C SER A 236 5.96 7.47 -33.14
N GLY A 237 5.43 6.27 -33.42
CA GLY A 237 6.05 5.32 -34.35
C GLY A 237 6.06 5.79 -35.80
N LYS A 238 5.09 6.62 -36.20
CA LYS A 238 5.01 7.23 -37.53
C LYS A 238 5.99 8.40 -37.73
N PHE A 239 6.47 9.00 -36.64
CA PHE A 239 7.47 10.08 -36.66
C PHE A 239 8.92 9.57 -36.65
N LYS A 240 9.13 8.25 -36.52
CA LYS A 240 10.46 7.62 -36.44
C LYS A 240 10.84 6.83 -37.71
N ASN A 241 10.00 6.90 -38.74
CA ASN A 241 10.28 6.48 -40.12
C ASN A 241 10.24 7.71 -41.03
#